data_AF-A0A1J5CSA5-F1
#
_entry.id   AF-A0A1J5CSA5-F1
#
_cell.length_a   1.000
_cell.length_b   1.000
_cell.length_c   1.000
_cell.angle_alpha   90.00
_cell.angle_beta   90.00
_cell.angle_gamma   90.00
#
_symmetry.space_group_name_H-M   'P 1'
#
loop_
_entity.id
_entity.type
_entity.pdbx_description
1 polymer ?
#
loop_
_entity_poly.entity_id
_entity_poly.type
_entity_poly.pdbx_seq_one_letter_code
_entity_poly.pdbx_strand_id
1 'polypeptide(L)'
;MALSLIAWPGFRPATDPKGIFIAFLGGLAGSFGSILYNVAASKGRISVVVTLTGLYPLVTIFLSFFLLHESLGMKDIAAMGLALSAIALISL
;
A
#
# COMPACT_ATOMS: atom_id res chain seq x y z
N MET A 1 -13.34 12.62 15.78
CA MET A 1 -12.99 13.29 14.50
C MET A 1 -13.71 12.72 13.28
N ALA A 2 -13.98 11.41 13.20
CA ALA A 2 -14.79 10.83 12.11
C ALA A 2 -16.30 11.14 12.21
N LEU A 3 -16.85 11.16 13.43
CA LEU A 3 -18.28 11.42 13.68
C LEU A 3 -18.74 12.82 13.25
N SER A 4 -17.82 13.82 13.25
CA SER A 4 -18.14 15.20 12.88
C SER A 4 -18.30 15.41 11.36
N LEU A 5 -17.83 14.47 10.52
CA LEU A 5 -18.00 14.57 9.06
C LEU A 5 -19.39 14.16 8.60
N ILE A 6 -20.05 13.24 9.32
CA ILE A 6 -21.40 12.77 9.01
C ILE A 6 -22.45 13.87 9.27
N ALA A 7 -22.17 14.77 10.22
CA ALA A 7 -23.03 15.89 10.56
C ALA A 7 -22.88 17.11 9.62
N TRP A 8 -21.98 17.06 8.63
CA TRP A 8 -21.82 18.17 7.68
C TRP A 8 -22.96 18.13 6.66
N PRO A 9 -23.80 19.20 6.57
CA PRO A 9 -24.91 19.27 5.61
C PRO A 9 -24.53 19.20 4.11
N GLY A 10 -23.23 19.18 3.77
CA GLY A 10 -22.71 19.02 2.41
C GLY A 10 -22.14 17.63 2.11
N PHE A 11 -22.16 16.71 3.06
CA PHE A 11 -21.66 15.35 2.86
C PHE A 11 -22.64 14.57 1.98
N ARG A 12 -22.30 14.43 0.70
CA ARG A 12 -23.01 13.58 -0.26
C ARG A 12 -22.27 12.25 -0.33
N PRO A 13 -22.76 11.18 0.33
CA PRO A 13 -22.15 9.87 0.14
C PRO A 13 -22.20 9.51 -1.34
N ALA A 14 -21.03 9.26 -1.93
CA ALA A 14 -20.91 8.82 -3.31
C ALA A 14 -21.39 7.36 -3.39
N THR A 15 -22.68 7.16 -3.63
CA THR A 15 -23.33 5.85 -3.70
C THR A 15 -23.18 5.19 -5.08
N ASP A 16 -22.02 5.35 -5.72
CA ASP A 16 -21.75 4.68 -6.98
C ASP A 16 -21.47 3.17 -6.73
N PRO A 17 -22.26 2.24 -7.30
CA PRO A 17 -22.09 0.80 -7.05
C PRO A 17 -20.68 0.29 -7.40
N LYS A 18 -20.05 0.85 -8.43
CA LYS A 18 -18.68 0.49 -8.81
C LYS A 18 -17.67 0.99 -7.77
N GLY A 19 -17.81 2.23 -7.33
CA GLY A 19 -16.99 2.79 -6.24
C GLY A 19 -17.10 1.98 -4.94
N ILE A 20 -18.31 1.57 -4.56
CA ILE A 20 -18.55 0.72 -3.38
C ILE A 20 -17.86 -0.64 -3.55
N PHE A 21 -17.98 -1.26 -4.73
CA PHE A 21 -17.35 -2.55 -5.00
C PHE A 21 -15.81 -2.47 -4.95
N ILE A 22 -15.21 -1.45 -5.56
CA ILE A 22 -13.75 -1.22 -5.50
C ILE A 22 -13.30 -0.95 -4.07
N ALA A 23 -14.04 -0.14 -3.29
CA ALA A 23 -13.74 0.14 -1.90
C ALA A 23 -13.82 -1.13 -1.03
N PHE A 24 -14.80 -1.99 -1.29
CA PHE A 24 -14.93 -3.28 -0.61
C PHE A 24 -13.75 -4.20 -0.91
N LEU A 25 -13.35 -4.34 -2.19
CA LEU A 25 -12.17 -5.11 -2.58
C LEU A 25 -10.88 -4.54 -1.97
N GLY A 26 -10.74 -3.21 -1.93
CA GLY A 26 -9.61 -2.54 -1.29
C GLY A 26 -9.56 -2.83 0.22
N GLY A 27 -10.71 -2.80 0.89
CA GLY A 27 -10.83 -3.17 2.30
C GLY A 27 -10.47 -4.64 2.57
N LEU A 28 -10.91 -5.56 1.70
CA LEU A 28 -10.54 -6.97 1.77
C LEU A 28 -9.03 -7.17 1.59
N ALA A 29 -8.44 -6.54 0.57
CA ALA A 29 -7.01 -6.61 0.30
C ALA A 29 -6.18 -6.06 1.47
N GLY A 30 -6.58 -4.91 2.03
CA GLY A 30 -5.92 -4.32 3.19
C GLY A 30 -6.03 -5.18 4.45
N SER A 31 -7.20 -5.78 4.69
CA SER A 31 -7.42 -6.69 5.82
C SER A 31 -6.57 -7.95 5.66
N PHE A 32 -6.55 -8.54 4.47
CA PHE A 32 -5.76 -9.72 4.17
C PHE A 32 -4.25 -9.45 4.30
N GLY A 33 -3.78 -8.33 3.76
CA GLY A 33 -2.40 -7.87 3.92
C GLY A 33 -2.03 -7.66 5.39
N SER A 34 -2.94 -7.13 6.21
CA SER A 34 -2.72 -6.95 7.64
C SER A 34 -2.58 -8.27 8.39
N ILE A 35 -3.37 -9.29 8.03
CA ILE A 35 -3.24 -10.64 8.60
C ILE A 35 -1.88 -11.23 8.23
N LEU A 36 -1.49 -11.16 6.96
CA LEU A 36 -0.20 -11.66 6.48
C LEU A 36 0.97 -10.96 7.18
N TYR A 37 0.91 -9.64 7.35
CA TYR A 37 1.90 -8.86 8.09
C TYR A 37 2.04 -9.36 9.53
N ASN A 38 0.92 -9.55 10.25
CA ASN A 38 0.95 -10.04 11.63
C ASN A 38 1.55 -11.45 11.71
N VAL A 39 1.20 -12.33 10.78
CA VAL A 39 1.79 -13.68 10.71
C VAL A 39 3.30 -13.59 10.45
N ALA A 40 3.75 -12.77 9.51
CA ALA A 40 5.17 -12.58 9.22
C ALA A 40 5.92 -11.99 10.42
N ALA A 41 5.35 -10.97 11.06
CA ALA A 41 5.90 -10.33 12.25
C ALA A 41 5.99 -11.29 13.45
N SER A 42 5.07 -12.24 13.57
CA SER A 42 5.09 -13.26 14.63
C SER A 42 6.13 -14.38 14.41
N LYS A 43 6.53 -14.63 13.16
CA LYS A 43 7.44 -15.73 12.79
C LYS A 43 8.87 -15.28 12.47
N GLY A 44 9.05 -14.01 12.09
CA GLY A 44 10.33 -13.45 11.64
C GLY A 44 10.84 -12.32 12.52
N ARG A 45 12.00 -11.75 12.15
CA ARG A 45 12.51 -10.54 12.79
C ARG A 45 11.63 -9.35 12.39
N ILE A 46 10.96 -8.73 13.37
CA ILE A 46 10.07 -7.58 13.16
C ILE A 46 10.76 -6.48 12.35
N SER A 47 12.04 -6.19 12.61
CA SER A 47 12.81 -5.19 11.86
C SER A 47 12.83 -5.45 10.36
N VAL A 48 13.00 -6.71 9.93
CA VAL A 48 13.02 -7.07 8.50
C VAL A 48 11.60 -6.98 7.90
N VAL A 49 10.60 -7.46 8.64
CA VAL A 49 9.20 -7.46 8.18
C VAL A 49 8.68 -6.03 8.01
N VAL A 50 8.94 -5.15 8.97
CA VAL A 50 8.57 -3.72 8.90
C VAL A 50 9.26 -3.04 7.72
N THR A 51 10.56 -3.26 7.53
CA THR A 51 11.28 -2.67 6.39
C THR A 51 10.72 -3.16 5.06
N LEU A 52 10.51 -4.46 4.90
CA LEU A 52 9.96 -5.04 3.66
C LEU A 52 8.56 -4.49 3.34
N THR A 53 7.69 -4.38 4.35
CA THR A 53 6.33 -3.87 4.15
C THR A 53 6.28 -2.35 3.96
N GLY A 54 7.21 -1.61 4.56
CA GLY A 54 7.40 -0.17 4.31
C GLY A 54 7.80 0.15 2.87
N LEU A 55 8.22 -0.85 2.09
CA LEU A 55 8.55 -0.72 0.68
C LEU A 55 7.37 -0.95 -0.26
N TYR A 56 6.14 -0.75 0.24
CA TYR A 56 4.95 -0.62 -0.59
C TYR A 56 5.09 0.36 -1.77
N PRO A 57 5.92 1.44 -1.74
CA PRO A 57 6.12 2.28 -2.92
C PRO A 57 6.66 1.50 -4.12
N LEU A 58 7.46 0.44 -3.92
CA LEU A 58 7.91 -0.42 -5.02
C LEU A 58 6.74 -1.11 -5.70
N VAL A 59 5.80 -1.61 -4.90
CA VAL A 59 4.56 -2.22 -5.41
C VAL A 59 3.74 -1.19 -6.16
N THR A 60 3.63 0.03 -5.62
CA THR A 60 2.93 1.14 -6.28
C THR A 60 3.57 1.52 -7.62
N ILE A 61 4.90 1.63 -7.69
CA ILE A 61 5.63 1.94 -8.94
C ILE A 61 5.44 0.81 -9.97
N PHE A 62 5.51 -0.44 -9.53
CA PHE A 62 5.25 -1.58 -10.41
C PHE A 62 3.81 -1.55 -10.95
N LEU A 63 2.84 -1.23 -10.09
CA LEU A 63 1.44 -1.14 -10.45
C LEU A 63 1.15 0.08 -11.33
N SER A 64 1.83 1.22 -11.14
CA SER A 64 1.65 2.40 -12.00
C SER A 64 2.15 2.14 -13.42
N PHE A 65 3.27 1.43 -13.56
CA PHE A 65 3.77 0.98 -14.87
C PHE A 65 2.79 0.02 -15.57
N PHE A 66 2.26 -0.98 -14.85
CA PHE A 66 1.41 -2.01 -15.47
C PHE A 66 -0.06 -1.59 -15.65
N LEU A 67 -0.62 -0.83 -14.70
CA LEU A 67 -2.05 -0.50 -14.64
C LEU A 67 -2.34 0.88 -15.24
N LEU A 68 -1.48 1.87 -14.93
CA LEU A 68 -1.61 3.25 -15.39
C LEU A 68 -0.85 3.52 -16.70
N HIS A 69 0.05 2.61 -17.11
CA HIS A 69 0.94 2.78 -18.26
C HIS A 69 1.79 4.06 -18.17
N GLU A 70 2.10 4.50 -16.95
CA GLU A 70 2.97 5.65 -16.74
C GLU A 70 4.44 5.29 -17.03
N SER A 71 5.14 6.19 -17.71
CA SER A 71 6.56 6.02 -18.01
C SER A 71 7.39 6.27 -16.76
N LEU A 72 8.21 5.28 -16.37
CA LEU A 72 9.07 5.37 -15.21
C LEU A 72 10.18 6.39 -15.44
N GLY A 73 10.21 7.43 -14.61
CA GLY A 73 11.30 8.40 -14.64
C GLY A 73 12.59 7.80 -14.09
N MET A 74 13.75 8.37 -14.44
CA MET A 74 15.03 7.96 -13.85
C MET A 74 15.05 8.04 -12.32
N LYS A 75 14.25 8.95 -11.73
CA LYS A 75 14.10 9.08 -10.28
C LYS A 75 13.40 7.87 -9.66
N ASP A 76 12.37 7.33 -10.32
CA ASP A 76 11.64 6.16 -9.84
C ASP A 76 12.54 4.92 -9.86
N ILE A 77 13.31 4.74 -10.95
CA ILE A 77 14.29 3.66 -11.07
C ILE A 77 15.38 3.78 -10.00
N ALA A 78 15.91 4.98 -9.76
CA ALA A 78 16.90 5.20 -8.72
C ALA A 78 16.34 4.92 -7.32
N ALA A 79 15.11 5.37 -7.04
CA ALA A 79 14.42 5.07 -5.78
C ALA A 79 14.20 3.56 -5.60
N MET A 80 13.81 2.87 -6.67
CA MET A 80 13.67 1.40 -6.65
C MET A 80 14.99 0.71 -6.34
N GLY A 81 16.07 1.10 -7.00
CA GLY A 81 17.40 0.53 -6.75
C GLY A 81 17.88 0.74 -5.32
N LEU A 82 17.68 1.94 -4.77
CA LEU A 82 18.09 2.29 -3.41
C LEU A 82 17.24 1.58 -2.34
N ALA A 83 15.95 1.37 -2.62
CA ALA A 83 15.07 0.57 -1.76
C ALA A 83 15.48 -0.90 -1.73
N LEU A 84 15.79 -1.50 -2.89
CA LEU A 84 16.24 -2.89 -2.99
C LEU A 84 17.58 -3.11 -2.27
N SER A 85 18.53 -2.17 -2.39
CA SER A 85 19.80 -2.26 -1.67
C SER A 85 19.63 -2.16 -0.16
N ALA A 86 18.73 -1.30 0.32
CA ALA A 86 18.40 -1.21 1.75
C ALA A 86 17.84 -2.53 2.30
N ILE A 87 16.96 -3.22 1.56
CA ILE A 87 16.46 -4.56 1.96
C ILE A 87 17.60 -5.55 2.07
N ALA A 88 18.48 -5.59 1.06
CA ALA A 88 19.59 -6.53 1.03
C ALA A 88 20.51 -6.34 2.23
N LEU A 89 20.80 -5.09 2.60
CA LEU A 89 21.60 -4.74 3.77
C LEU A 89 20.90 -5.09 5.10
N ILE A 90 19.58 -4.86 5.21
CA ILE A 90 18.82 -5.13 6.43
C ILE A 90 18.54 -6.63 6.63
N SER A 91 18.48 -7.40 5.53
CA SER A 91 18.23 -8.84 5.56
C SER A 91 19.50 -9.69 5.75
N LEU A 92 20.69 -9.07 5.68
CA LEU A 92 21.97 -9.71 5.95
C LEU A 92 22.26 -9.71 7.47
#